data_AF-A0A078R7F0-F1
#
_entry.id   AF-A0A078R7F0-F1
#
_cell.length_a   1.000
_cell.length_b   1.000
_cell.length_c   1.000
_cell.angle_alpha   90.00
_cell.angle_beta   90.00
_cell.angle_gamma   90.00
#
_symmetry.space_group_name_H-M   'P 1'
#
loop_
_entity.id
_entity.type
_entity.pdbx_description
1 polymer ?
#
loop_
_entity_poly.entity_id
_entity_poly.type
_entity_poly.pdbx_seq_one_letter_code
_entity_poly.pdbx_strand_id
1 'polypeptide(L)'
;MANIKDNKKGFKVIQISRKELVEELGQYGAIGICDYCNETASTGYYIAVLNQWFCPKCYQAWYHRATYYPEDAKVENRNFEFYKNIFGL
;
A
#
# COMPACT_ATOMS: atom_id res chain seq x y z
N MET A 1 -6.54 0.53 -12.36
CA MET A 1 -5.97 -0.81 -12.26
C MET A 1 -4.79 -0.76 -11.33
N ALA A 2 -4.94 -1.43 -10.20
CA ALA A 2 -3.88 -1.65 -9.25
C ALA A 2 -2.66 -2.24 -9.98
N ASN A 3 -1.46 -1.96 -9.48
CA ASN A 3 -0.25 -2.50 -10.07
C ASN A 3 0.87 -2.58 -9.04
N ILE A 4 1.71 -3.60 -9.18
CA ILE A 4 2.90 -3.79 -8.34
C ILE A 4 3.91 -2.70 -8.68
N LYS A 5 4.52 -2.11 -7.65
CA LYS A 5 5.54 -1.07 -7.77
C LYS A 5 6.91 -1.56 -7.35
N ASP A 6 7.74 -1.79 -8.35
CA ASP A 6 9.17 -2.02 -8.15
C ASP A 6 9.83 -0.77 -7.57
N ASN A 7 10.80 -1.00 -6.68
CA ASN A 7 11.58 0.05 -6.05
C ASN A 7 12.97 -0.48 -5.67
N LYS A 8 13.93 0.43 -5.52
CA LYS A 8 15.33 0.07 -5.25
C LYS A 8 15.58 -0.50 -3.86
N LYS A 9 14.65 -0.33 -2.92
CA LYS A 9 14.78 -0.78 -1.53
C LYS A 9 14.19 -2.18 -1.30
N GLY A 10 13.56 -2.80 -2.32
CA GLY A 10 13.05 -4.17 -2.25
C GLY A 10 11.69 -4.31 -1.55
N PHE A 11 11.03 -3.22 -1.15
CA PHE A 11 9.72 -3.28 -0.52
C PHE A 11 8.65 -3.78 -1.48
N LYS A 12 7.65 -4.49 -0.94
CA LYS A 12 6.48 -4.92 -1.69
C LYS A 12 5.38 -3.87 -1.59
N VAL A 13 5.17 -3.16 -2.69
CA VAL A 13 4.25 -2.03 -2.77
C VAL A 13 3.26 -2.24 -3.91
N ILE A 14 2.00 -1.90 -3.68
CA ILE A 14 0.95 -1.90 -4.70
C ILE A 14 0.45 -0.46 -4.85
N GLN A 15 0.52 0.13 -6.05
CA GLN A 15 -0.19 1.37 -6.33
C GLN A 15 -1.65 1.05 -6.61
N ILE A 16 -2.56 1.73 -5.92
CA ILE A 16 -4.01 1.51 -6.00
C ILE A 16 -4.68 2.87 -6.20
N SER A 17 -5.66 2.97 -7.09
CA SER A 17 -6.51 4.18 -7.16
C SER A 17 -7.46 4.23 -5.97
N ARG A 18 -7.89 5.41 -5.54
CA ARG A 18 -8.86 5.54 -4.45
C ARG A 18 -10.18 4.83 -4.76
N LYS A 19 -10.59 4.88 -6.03
CA LYS A 19 -11.79 4.20 -6.51
C LYS A 19 -11.70 2.69 -6.26
N GLU A 20 -10.63 2.06 -6.75
CA GLU A 20 -10.42 0.61 -6.58
C GLU A 20 -10.27 0.22 -5.10
N LEU A 21 -9.58 1.04 -4.30
CA LEU A 21 -9.47 0.79 -2.87
C LEU A 21 -10.84 0.72 -2.19
N VAL A 22 -11.74 1.66 -2.50
CA VAL A 22 -13.09 1.72 -1.91
C VAL A 22 -13.99 0.63 -2.51
N GLU A 23 -13.86 0.31 -3.80
CA GLU A 23 -14.65 -0.75 -4.44
C GLU A 23 -14.34 -2.13 -3.85
N GLU A 24 -13.07 -2.49 -3.70
CA GLU A 24 -12.68 -3.82 -3.20
C GLU A 24 -12.74 -3.93 -1.68
N LEU A 25 -12.34 -2.86 -0.97
CA LEU A 25 -12.16 -2.90 0.50
C LEU A 25 -13.21 -2.10 1.27
N GLY A 26 -14.15 -1.42 0.60
CA GLY A 26 -15.19 -0.63 1.27
C GLY A 26 -16.06 -1.44 2.21
N GLN A 27 -16.35 -2.70 1.86
CA GLN A 27 -17.07 -3.65 2.72
C GLN A 27 -16.33 -3.96 4.04
N TYR A 28 -15.02 -3.74 4.07
CA TYR A 28 -14.16 -3.91 5.25
C TYR A 28 -13.85 -2.58 5.95
N GLY A 29 -14.50 -1.48 5.55
CA GLY A 29 -14.37 -0.15 6.17
C GLY A 29 -13.35 0.77 5.51
N ALA A 30 -12.75 0.41 4.36
CA ALA A 30 -11.86 1.31 3.64
C ALA A 30 -12.65 2.44 2.96
N ILE A 31 -12.36 3.69 3.34
CA ILE A 31 -13.07 4.88 2.82
C ILE A 31 -12.21 5.76 1.89
N GLY A 32 -11.02 5.30 1.51
CA GLY A 32 -10.15 6.02 0.58
C GLY A 32 -9.47 7.24 1.19
N ILE A 33 -9.03 7.11 2.44
CA ILE A 33 -8.29 8.13 3.19
C ILE A 33 -6.88 7.60 3.45
N CYS A 34 -5.89 8.49 3.43
CA CYS A 34 -4.50 8.16 3.75
C CYS A 34 -4.37 7.76 5.23
N ASP A 35 -3.82 6.56 5.49
CA ASP A 35 -3.66 6.03 6.85
C ASP A 35 -2.66 6.81 7.73
N TYR A 36 -1.90 7.73 7.14
CA TYR A 36 -0.91 8.53 7.86
C TYR A 36 -1.38 9.97 8.15
N CYS A 37 -1.87 10.67 7.13
CA CYS A 37 -2.19 12.10 7.25
C CYS A 37 -3.68 12.40 7.26
N ASN A 38 -4.55 11.40 7.13
CA ASN A 38 -6.00 11.52 7.08
C ASN A 38 -6.54 12.40 5.92
N GLU A 39 -5.70 12.75 4.96
CA GLU A 39 -6.11 13.45 3.75
C GLU A 39 -6.60 12.47 2.68
N THR A 40 -7.42 12.97 1.76
CA THR A 40 -7.85 12.22 0.59
C THR A 40 -6.82 12.31 -0.54
N ALA A 41 -6.77 11.30 -1.39
CA ALA A 41 -5.96 11.31 -2.62
C ALA A 41 -6.65 10.51 -3.71
N SER A 42 -6.41 10.82 -4.99
CA SER A 42 -6.97 10.05 -6.12
C SER A 42 -6.29 8.70 -6.32
N THR A 43 -5.05 8.57 -5.85
CA THR A 43 -4.23 7.35 -5.86
C THR A 43 -3.37 7.29 -4.61
N GLY A 44 -2.91 6.10 -4.26
CA GLY A 44 -1.98 5.89 -3.17
C GLY A 44 -1.26 4.56 -3.30
N TYR A 45 -0.44 4.28 -2.31
CA TYR A 45 0.49 3.17 -2.30
C TYR A 45 0.22 2.35 -1.05
N TYR A 46 -0.26 1.12 -1.26
CA TYR A 46 -0.31 0.12 -0.20
C TYR A 46 1.10 -0.42 0.04
N ILE A 47 1.59 -0.26 1.27
CA ILE A 47 2.91 -0.67 1.73
C ILE A 47 2.72 -1.94 2.55
N ALA A 48 3.09 -3.10 2.00
CA ALA A 48 2.76 -4.39 2.61
C ALA A 48 3.41 -4.59 3.99
N VAL A 49 4.63 -4.08 4.19
CA VAL A 49 5.33 -4.18 5.49
C VAL A 49 4.65 -3.39 6.60
N LEU A 50 3.97 -2.27 6.27
CA LEU A 50 3.20 -1.48 7.23
C LEU A 50 1.74 -1.92 7.33
N ASN A 51 1.26 -2.66 6.33
CA ASN A 51 -0.16 -2.94 6.12
C ASN A 51 -1.01 -1.65 6.07
N GLN A 52 -0.51 -0.62 5.37
CA GLN A 52 -1.13 0.71 5.30
C GLN A 52 -1.14 1.25 3.87
N TRP A 53 -2.15 2.05 3.53
CA TRP A 53 -2.28 2.77 2.27
C TRP A 53 -1.97 4.26 2.44
N PHE A 54 -0.90 4.73 1.79
CA PHE A 54 -0.45 6.12 1.89
C PHE A 54 -0.75 6.90 0.61
N CYS A 55 -1.16 8.17 0.77
CA CYS A 55 -1.16 9.11 -0.35
C CYS A 55 0.27 9.32 -0.91
N PRO A 56 0.43 9.87 -2.12
CA PRO A 56 1.73 9.97 -2.77
C PRO A 56 2.76 10.74 -1.93
N LYS A 57 2.35 11.82 -1.27
CA LYS A 57 3.22 12.62 -0.38
C LYS A 57 3.73 11.78 0.80
N CYS A 58 2.84 11.08 1.48
CA CYS A 58 3.19 10.24 2.63
C CYS A 58 4.04 9.04 2.23
N TYR A 59 3.74 8.41 1.09
CA TYR A 59 4.54 7.33 0.53
C TYR A 59 5.97 7.79 0.23
N GLN A 60 6.16 8.92 -0.45
CA GLN A 60 7.51 9.42 -0.76
C GLN A 60 8.30 9.76 0.50
N ALA A 61 7.65 10.40 1.48
CA ALA A 61 8.28 10.71 2.77
C ALA A 61 8.68 9.46 3.55
N TRP A 62 7.83 8.43 3.56
CA TRP A 62 8.13 7.13 4.14
C TRP A 62 9.27 6.44 3.37
N TYR A 63 9.16 6.32 2.05
CA TYR A 63 10.13 5.64 1.21
C TYR A 63 11.52 6.26 1.33
N HIS A 64 11.63 7.59 1.45
CA HIS A 64 12.90 8.28 1.67
C HIS A 64 13.61 7.78 2.94
N ARG A 65 12.89 7.69 4.07
CA ARG A 65 13.43 7.31 5.39
C ARG A 65 13.40 5.81 5.69
N ALA A 66 12.65 5.01 4.93
CA ALA A 66 12.46 3.60 5.21
C ALA A 66 13.74 2.79 4.97
N THR A 67 14.02 1.86 5.87
CA THR A 67 15.09 0.87 5.78
C THR A 67 14.44 -0.51 5.67
N TYR A 68 14.89 -1.32 4.72
CA TYR A 68 14.41 -2.68 4.57
C TYR A 68 15.08 -3.59 5.60
N TYR A 69 14.27 -4.34 6.34
CA TYR A 69 14.72 -5.31 7.33
C TYR A 69 14.29 -6.72 6.89
N PRO A 70 15.23 -7.65 6.62
CA PRO A 70 14.89 -9.02 6.21
C PRO A 70 13.97 -9.75 7.19
N GLU A 71 14.00 -9.39 8.47
CA GLU A 71 13.17 -9.95 9.55
C GLU A 71 11.67 -9.70 9.30
N ASP A 72 11.32 -8.58 8.66
CA ASP A 72 9.95 -8.21 8.34
C ASP A 72 9.40 -8.92 7.10
N ALA A 73 10.26 -9.55 6.29
CA ALA A 73 9.90 -10.13 5.00
C ALA A 73 8.76 -11.15 5.11
N LYS A 74 8.67 -11.90 6.22
CA LYS A 74 7.57 -12.87 6.43
C LYS A 74 6.22 -12.16 6.53
N VAL A 75 6.15 -11.07 7.29
CA VAL A 75 4.91 -10.29 7.47
C VAL A 75 4.58 -9.54 6.19
N GLU A 76 5.57 -8.90 5.57
CA GLU A 76 5.42 -8.20 4.30
C GLU A 76 4.89 -9.13 3.20
N ASN A 77 5.46 -10.34 3.06
CA ASN A 77 5.00 -11.33 2.08
C ASN A 77 3.55 -11.76 2.33
N ARG A 78 3.20 -12.09 3.58
CA ARG A 78 1.83 -12.50 3.93
C ARG A 78 0.82 -11.42 3.55
N ASN A 79 1.11 -10.17 3.91
CA ASN A 79 0.24 -9.05 3.63
C ASN A 79 0.16 -8.76 2.13
N PHE A 80 1.30 -8.79 1.43
CA PHE A 80 1.36 -8.57 0.00
C PHE A 80 0.53 -9.59 -0.79
N GLU A 81 0.70 -10.90 -0.54
CA GLU A 81 -0.05 -11.93 -1.26
C GLU A 81 -1.56 -11.83 -1.01
N PHE A 82 -1.97 -11.45 0.21
CA PHE A 82 -3.38 -11.22 0.53
C PHE A 82 -4.00 -10.10 -0.32
N TYR A 83 -3.39 -8.91 -0.34
CA TYR A 83 -3.93 -7.79 -1.11
C TYR A 83 -3.71 -7.95 -2.61
N LYS A 84 -2.63 -8.60 -3.04
CA LYS A 84 -2.40 -8.97 -4.44
C LYS A 84 -3.58 -9.79 -4.98
N ASN A 85 -4.04 -10.79 -4.22
CA ASN A 85 -5.21 -11.59 -4.59
C ASN A 85 -6.51 -10.76 -4.64
N ILE A 86 -6.73 -9.87 -3.66
CA ILE A 86 -7.91 -8.99 -3.65
C ILE A 86 -7.98 -8.12 -4.91
N PHE A 87 -6.84 -7.55 -5.32
CA PHE A 87 -6.78 -6.66 -6.47
C PHE A 87 -6.53 -7.37 -7.82
N GLY A 88 -6.53 -8.70 -7.84
CA GLY A 88 -6.34 -9.49 -9.07
C GLY A 88 -4.97 -9.31 -9.75
N LEU A 89 -3.90 -9.19 -8.95
CA LEU A 89 -2.51 -8.96 -9.40
C LEU A 89 -1.63 -10.22 -9.38
#